data_AF-A0A502M2A3-F1
#
_entry.id   AF-A0A502M2A3-F1
#
_cell.length_a   1.000
_cell.length_b   1.000
_cell.length_c   1.000
_cell.angle_alpha   90.00
_cell.angle_beta   90.00
_cell.angle_gamma   90.00
#
_symmetry.space_group_name_H-M   'P 1'
#
loop_
_entity.id
_entity.type
_entity.pdbx_description
1 polymer ?
#
loop_
_entity_poly.entity_id
_entity_poly.type
_entity_poly.pdbx_seq_one_letter_code
_entity_poly.pdbx_strand_id
1 'polypeptide(L)'
;MKEKLFYEMKKELKIMKAEKKLNDPNETIVWFDFEGVTKATPIMDYVRAWNQVVSQTSFITTKNDEVIHNSNEFYMKNYENYTYKTFLDIIEDIKYGGHEHKEELKGTSFVVFNKGYEKPRIQEMIEILEIYKSKNLLTEAELNKAKESANYIIDNLIDIADFYKTKNSRDIDPYNQLISISDIKAKYSIKKLEHYVTENNIELKHKIKPYSSLEIKNGMMALSETTLYVLGAIGQKEWDEKIQFLCEYCENDVMAMIMVKDLVQYILNKSRSENYYHKLKDYKRKI
;
A
#
# COMPACT_ATOMS: atom_id res chain seq x y z
N MET A 1 -9.00 20.25 -26.37
CA MET A 1 -10.21 19.40 -26.28
C MET A 1 -9.89 17.92 -26.51
N LYS A 2 -9.19 17.54 -27.59
CA LYS A 2 -8.81 16.14 -27.89
C LYS A 2 -7.86 15.49 -26.84
N GLU A 3 -6.86 16.21 -26.34
CA GLU A 3 -5.91 15.67 -25.35
C GLU A 3 -6.57 15.35 -24.00
N LYS A 4 -7.52 16.18 -23.57
CA LYS A 4 -8.29 15.97 -22.34
C LYS A 4 -9.16 14.71 -22.42
N LEU A 5 -9.85 14.53 -23.54
CA LEU A 5 -10.68 13.35 -23.80
C LEU A 5 -9.83 12.06 -23.84
N PHE A 6 -8.67 12.12 -24.49
CA PHE A 6 -7.75 10.98 -24.59
C PHE A 6 -7.17 10.57 -23.23
N TYR A 7 -6.85 11.54 -22.37
CA TYR A 7 -6.41 11.29 -21.00
C TYR A 7 -7.51 10.65 -20.14
N GLU A 8 -8.75 11.15 -20.26
CA GLU A 8 -9.91 10.61 -19.54
C GLU A 8 -10.16 9.14 -19.90
N MET A 9 -10.16 8.81 -21.19
CA MET A 9 -10.29 7.43 -21.67
C MET A 9 -9.16 6.53 -21.13
N LYS A 10 -7.92 7.01 -21.07
CA LYS A 10 -6.80 6.24 -20.51
C LYS A 10 -6.96 5.97 -19.01
N LYS A 11 -7.45 6.96 -18.24
CA LYS A 11 -7.69 6.80 -16.80
C LYS A 11 -8.80 5.79 -16.55
N GLU A 12 -9.93 5.92 -17.23
CA GLU A 12 -11.05 4.98 -17.12
C GLU A 12 -10.63 3.56 -17.51
N LEU A 13 -9.92 3.41 -18.62
CA LEU A 13 -9.39 2.11 -19.06
C LEU A 13 -8.46 1.49 -18.02
N LYS A 14 -7.63 2.30 -17.34
CA LYS A 14 -6.75 1.82 -16.28
C LYS A 14 -7.56 1.32 -15.08
N ILE A 15 -8.57 2.06 -14.65
CA ILE A 15 -9.41 1.67 -13.51
C ILE A 15 -10.23 0.41 -13.83
N MET A 16 -10.80 0.31 -15.04
CA MET A 16 -11.49 -0.91 -15.49
C MET A 16 -10.56 -2.13 -15.55
N LYS A 17 -9.30 -1.95 -15.97
CA LYS A 17 -8.30 -3.02 -15.94
C LYS A 17 -7.98 -3.45 -14.50
N ALA A 18 -7.85 -2.49 -13.57
CA ALA A 18 -7.63 -2.77 -12.16
C ALA A 18 -8.83 -3.51 -11.57
N GLU A 19 -10.06 -3.03 -11.80
CA GLU A 19 -11.29 -3.73 -11.39
C GLU A 19 -11.30 -5.16 -11.93
N LYS A 20 -11.03 -5.37 -13.23
CA LYS A 20 -11.00 -6.71 -13.82
C LYS A 20 -10.00 -7.64 -13.11
N LYS A 21 -8.77 -7.18 -12.87
CA LYS A 21 -7.73 -7.97 -12.18
C LYS A 21 -8.12 -8.30 -10.73
N LEU A 22 -8.63 -7.32 -9.98
CA LEU A 22 -9.06 -7.48 -8.60
C LEU A 22 -10.26 -8.45 -8.43
N ASN A 23 -10.96 -8.75 -9.51
CA ASN A 23 -12.13 -9.64 -9.53
C ASN A 23 -11.87 -10.95 -10.31
N ASP A 24 -10.67 -11.18 -10.84
CA ASP A 24 -10.36 -12.39 -11.60
C ASP A 24 -10.04 -13.53 -10.62
N PRO A 25 -10.83 -14.62 -10.59
CA PRO A 25 -10.62 -15.73 -9.67
C PRO A 25 -9.30 -16.48 -9.89
N ASN A 26 -8.65 -16.28 -11.05
CA ASN A 26 -7.35 -16.89 -11.36
C ASN A 26 -6.17 -15.98 -10.98
N GLU A 27 -6.42 -14.69 -10.71
CA GLU A 27 -5.38 -13.75 -10.33
C GLU A 27 -5.00 -14.01 -8.87
N THR A 28 -3.69 -14.07 -8.61
CA THR A 28 -3.16 -14.01 -7.25
C THR A 28 -2.89 -12.55 -6.93
N ILE A 29 -3.35 -12.09 -5.76
CA ILE A 29 -3.21 -10.68 -5.38
C ILE A 29 -2.36 -10.61 -4.12
N VAL A 30 -1.25 -9.88 -4.21
CA VAL A 30 -0.40 -9.54 -3.06
C VAL A 30 -0.75 -8.14 -2.61
N TRP A 31 -1.34 -8.03 -1.43
CA TRP A 31 -1.65 -6.78 -0.74
C TRP A 31 -0.50 -6.48 0.21
N PHE A 32 0.06 -5.28 0.16
CA PHE A 32 1.13 -4.91 1.07
C PHE A 32 1.14 -3.43 1.43
N ASP A 33 1.71 -3.12 2.58
CA ASP A 33 1.90 -1.75 3.06
C ASP A 33 3.26 -1.62 3.75
N PHE A 34 3.89 -0.45 3.63
CA PHE A 34 5.20 -0.16 4.20
C PHE A 34 5.09 0.74 5.42
N GLU A 35 5.81 0.39 6.49
CA GLU A 35 6.19 1.36 7.50
C GLU A 35 7.60 1.88 7.27
N GLY A 36 7.81 3.14 7.67
CA GLY A 36 9.08 3.83 7.51
C GLY A 36 9.82 4.03 8.83
N VAL A 37 11.10 4.34 8.71
CA VAL A 37 11.93 4.91 9.76
C VAL A 37 12.76 6.07 9.20
N THR A 38 13.09 7.06 10.01
CA THR A 38 14.03 8.13 9.63
C THR A 38 14.94 8.51 10.77
N LYS A 39 16.08 9.13 10.43
CA LYS A 39 17.11 9.58 11.39
C LYS A 39 17.83 10.82 10.85
N ALA A 40 18.29 11.67 11.78
CA ALA A 40 19.07 12.88 11.48
C ALA A 40 20.46 12.59 10.90
N THR A 41 20.94 11.36 11.04
CA THR A 41 22.13 10.81 10.39
C THR A 41 21.69 9.73 9.40
N PRO A 42 22.50 9.43 8.36
CA PRO A 42 22.27 8.27 7.51
C PRO A 42 21.94 7.01 8.31
N ILE A 43 20.90 6.30 7.89
CA ILE A 43 20.51 5.01 8.50
C ILE A 43 21.47 3.89 8.11
N MET A 44 21.97 3.96 6.87
CA MET A 44 22.95 3.04 6.27
C MET A 44 23.76 3.81 5.22
N ASP A 45 24.83 3.21 4.69
CA ASP A 45 25.65 3.86 3.67
C ASP A 45 24.82 4.23 2.43
N TYR A 46 25.13 5.40 1.88
CA TYR A 46 24.52 6.00 0.69
C TYR A 46 23.04 6.41 0.82
N VAL A 47 22.43 6.24 2.01
CA VAL A 47 21.14 6.86 2.34
C VAL A 47 21.38 8.26 2.92
N ARG A 48 20.64 9.26 2.43
CA ARG A 48 20.75 10.63 2.98
C ARG A 48 20.12 10.72 4.36
N ALA A 49 20.65 11.60 5.20
CA ALA A 49 19.98 11.99 6.44
C ALA A 49 18.54 12.44 6.15
N TRP A 50 17.64 12.16 7.09
CA TRP A 50 16.20 12.43 7.04
C TRP A 50 15.40 11.66 5.97
N ASN A 51 16.05 10.94 5.06
CA ASN A 51 15.32 10.05 4.16
C ASN A 51 14.71 8.89 4.95
N GLN A 52 13.42 8.64 4.70
CA GLN A 52 12.76 7.46 5.21
C GLN A 52 13.19 6.21 4.45
N VAL A 53 13.52 5.14 5.15
CA VAL A 53 13.67 3.79 4.57
C VAL A 53 12.61 2.87 5.16
N VAL A 54 12.33 1.76 4.48
CA VAL A 54 11.32 0.78 4.91
C VAL A 54 11.83 0.01 6.13
N SER A 55 11.11 0.07 7.24
CA SER A 55 11.43 -0.66 8.48
C SER A 55 10.67 -1.97 8.61
N GLN A 56 9.46 -2.01 8.07
CA GLN A 56 8.53 -3.14 8.14
C GLN A 56 7.65 -3.17 6.89
N THR A 57 7.25 -4.37 6.48
CA THR A 57 6.19 -4.58 5.49
C THR A 57 5.22 -5.63 5.99
N SER A 58 3.91 -5.36 5.88
CA SER A 58 2.88 -6.40 6.03
C SER A 58 2.46 -6.91 4.67
N PHE A 59 2.19 -8.21 4.57
CA PHE A 59 1.73 -8.88 3.36
C PHE A 59 0.49 -9.71 3.65
N ILE A 60 -0.50 -9.61 2.78
CA ILE A 60 -1.59 -10.57 2.69
C ILE A 60 -1.67 -11.01 1.23
N THR A 61 -1.71 -12.31 0.99
CA THR A 61 -1.93 -12.85 -0.35
C THR A 61 -3.32 -13.44 -0.42
N THR A 62 -4.08 -13.06 -1.44
CA THR A 62 -5.42 -13.60 -1.69
C THR A 62 -5.53 -14.26 -3.05
N LYS A 63 -6.39 -15.28 -3.15
CA LYS A 63 -6.80 -15.89 -4.42
C LYS A 63 -8.28 -16.22 -4.36
N ASN A 64 -9.03 -15.84 -5.39
CA ASN A 64 -10.49 -15.99 -5.42
C ASN A 64 -11.16 -15.45 -4.14
N ASP A 65 -10.77 -14.24 -3.74
CA ASP A 65 -11.23 -13.54 -2.53
C ASP A 65 -10.97 -14.24 -1.19
N GLU A 66 -10.18 -15.32 -1.16
CA GLU A 66 -9.76 -16.00 0.07
C GLU A 66 -8.31 -15.65 0.40
N VAL A 67 -8.03 -15.41 1.69
CA VAL A 67 -6.65 -15.23 2.19
C VAL A 67 -5.95 -16.58 2.16
N ILE A 68 -4.84 -16.67 1.43
CA ILE A 68 -4.02 -17.88 1.32
C ILE A 68 -2.70 -17.75 2.08
N HIS A 69 -2.30 -16.53 2.42
CA HIS A 69 -1.10 -16.23 3.21
C HIS A 69 -1.20 -14.87 3.88
N ASN A 70 -0.59 -14.75 5.06
CA ASN A 70 -0.50 -13.52 5.83
C ASN A 70 0.84 -13.52 6.57
N SER A 71 1.61 -12.44 6.46
CA SER A 71 2.91 -12.29 7.12
C SER A 71 3.22 -10.83 7.43
N ASN A 72 4.10 -10.64 8.40
CA ASN A 72 4.62 -9.33 8.78
C ASN A 72 6.15 -9.44 8.90
N GLU A 73 6.84 -8.72 8.03
CA GLU A 73 8.30 -8.73 7.99
C GLU A 73 8.85 -7.44 8.61
N PHE A 74 9.54 -7.58 9.74
CA PHE A 74 10.13 -6.48 10.48
C PHE A 74 11.65 -6.44 10.27
N TYR A 75 12.08 -5.79 9.19
CA TYR A 75 13.48 -5.73 8.76
C TYR A 75 14.40 -5.00 9.74
N MET A 76 13.86 -4.10 10.56
CA MET A 76 14.61 -3.35 11.58
C MET A 76 14.52 -3.93 13.00
N LYS A 77 14.13 -5.20 13.15
CA LYS A 77 14.10 -5.85 14.47
C LYS A 77 15.48 -5.84 15.15
N ASN A 78 16.54 -5.96 14.36
CA ASN A 78 17.91 -5.67 14.77
C ASN A 78 18.50 -4.63 13.80
N TYR A 79 18.40 -3.37 14.18
CA TYR A 79 18.83 -2.22 13.36
C TYR A 79 20.30 -2.30 12.93
N GLU A 80 21.17 -2.91 13.72
CA GLU A 80 22.60 -3.05 13.40
C GLU A 80 22.85 -3.90 12.15
N ASN A 81 21.91 -4.77 11.79
CA ASN A 81 21.98 -5.64 10.61
C ASN A 81 21.33 -5.03 9.36
N TYR A 82 20.77 -3.82 9.45
CA TYR A 82 20.08 -3.18 8.33
C TYR A 82 21.09 -2.68 7.29
N THR A 83 21.12 -3.31 6.12
CA THR A 83 22.11 -3.06 5.06
C THR A 83 21.47 -3.07 3.68
N TYR A 84 22.26 -2.93 2.61
CA TYR A 84 21.75 -3.05 1.24
C TYR A 84 21.13 -4.43 0.96
N LYS A 85 21.55 -5.48 1.69
CA LYS A 85 20.95 -6.81 1.56
C LYS A 85 19.48 -6.80 1.97
N THR A 86 19.14 -5.99 2.96
CA THR A 86 17.75 -5.79 3.38
C THR A 86 16.88 -5.24 2.25
N PHE A 87 17.41 -4.39 1.37
CA PHE A 87 16.67 -3.95 0.18
C PHE A 87 16.45 -5.07 -0.84
N LEU A 88 17.40 -5.99 -0.98
CA LEU A 88 17.21 -7.19 -1.81
C LEU A 88 16.10 -8.07 -1.22
N ASP A 89 16.13 -8.28 0.09
CA ASP A 89 15.13 -9.06 0.83
C ASP A 89 13.74 -8.45 0.67
N ILE A 90 13.57 -7.14 0.94
CA ILE A 90 12.28 -6.45 0.77
C ILE A 90 11.70 -6.63 -0.64
N ILE A 91 12.52 -6.43 -1.69
CA ILE A 91 12.05 -6.55 -3.08
C ILE A 91 11.64 -8.00 -3.38
N GLU A 92 12.38 -8.97 -2.85
CA GLU A 92 12.07 -10.39 -3.02
C GLU A 92 10.81 -10.78 -2.26
N ASP A 93 10.65 -10.33 -1.02
CA ASP A 93 9.49 -10.61 -0.19
C ASP A 93 8.22 -10.03 -0.81
N ILE A 94 8.25 -8.81 -1.36
CA ILE A 94 7.11 -8.27 -2.12
C ILE A 94 6.77 -9.15 -3.32
N LYS A 95 7.76 -9.53 -4.13
CA LYS A 95 7.55 -10.34 -5.34
C LYS A 95 6.87 -11.67 -5.03
N TYR A 96 7.20 -12.26 -3.88
CA TYR A 96 6.66 -13.54 -3.44
C TYR A 96 5.56 -13.41 -2.39
N GLY A 97 5.06 -12.21 -2.11
CA GLY A 97 3.97 -11.97 -1.15
C GLY A 97 4.30 -12.37 0.29
N GLY A 98 5.56 -12.28 0.71
CA GLY A 98 6.02 -12.67 2.05
C GLY A 98 6.04 -14.18 2.28
N HIS A 99 5.96 -15.01 1.23
CA HIS A 99 6.02 -16.46 1.37
C HIS A 99 7.46 -16.94 1.60
N GLU A 100 7.70 -17.68 2.69
CA GLU A 100 9.02 -18.22 3.06
C GLU A 100 9.64 -19.11 1.95
N HIS A 101 8.81 -19.85 1.22
CA HIS A 101 9.27 -20.79 0.20
C HIS A 101 9.46 -20.17 -1.20
N LYS A 102 9.23 -18.86 -1.35
CA LYS A 102 9.43 -18.09 -2.61
C LYS A 102 8.86 -18.81 -3.84
N GLU A 103 7.66 -19.37 -3.68
CA GLU A 103 6.95 -20.04 -4.78
C GLU A 103 6.56 -19.03 -5.86
N GLU A 104 6.82 -19.36 -7.13
CA GLU A 104 6.55 -18.45 -8.24
C GLU A 104 5.04 -18.14 -8.36
N LEU A 105 4.66 -16.92 -8.01
CA LEU A 105 3.30 -16.44 -8.16
C LEU A 105 3.08 -16.02 -9.63
N LYS A 106 2.55 -16.93 -10.45
CA LYS A 106 2.16 -16.62 -11.84
C LYS A 106 0.84 -15.85 -11.88
N GLY A 107 0.76 -14.82 -12.71
CA GLY A 107 -0.45 -14.00 -12.83
C GLY A 107 -0.74 -13.21 -11.56
N THR A 108 0.25 -12.43 -11.12
CA THR A 108 0.21 -11.71 -9.85
C THR A 108 0.01 -10.21 -10.05
N SER A 109 -0.96 -9.67 -9.32
CA SER A 109 -1.14 -8.25 -9.15
C SER A 109 -0.72 -7.83 -7.75
N PHE A 110 -0.09 -6.67 -7.64
CA PHE A 110 0.34 -6.10 -6.38
C PHE A 110 -0.57 -4.94 -6.04
N VAL A 111 -1.04 -4.84 -4.80
CA VAL A 111 -2.00 -3.80 -4.40
C VAL A 111 -1.47 -3.04 -3.18
N VAL A 112 -1.51 -1.72 -3.31
CA VAL A 112 -1.21 -0.76 -2.25
C VAL A 112 -2.35 0.26 -2.16
N PHE A 113 -2.46 0.94 -1.02
CA PHE A 113 -3.55 1.89 -0.86
C PHE A 113 -3.35 3.10 -1.78
N ASN A 114 -2.13 3.63 -1.79
CA ASN A 114 -1.74 4.77 -2.60
C ASN A 114 -0.27 4.69 -2.98
N LYS A 115 0.00 4.25 -4.23
CA LYS A 115 1.37 4.00 -4.72
C LYS A 115 2.33 5.18 -4.72
N GLY A 116 1.85 6.39 -4.40
CA GLY A 116 2.68 7.58 -4.26
C GLY A 116 3.76 7.46 -3.19
N TYR A 117 3.65 6.50 -2.26
CA TYR A 117 4.70 6.19 -1.29
C TYR A 117 5.49 4.93 -1.67
N GLU A 118 4.83 3.79 -1.90
CA GLU A 118 5.51 2.49 -2.04
C GLU A 118 6.34 2.41 -3.32
N LYS A 119 5.83 2.93 -4.44
CA LYS A 119 6.57 2.91 -5.72
C LYS A 119 7.88 3.69 -5.62
N PRO A 120 7.90 4.96 -5.16
CA PRO A 120 9.15 5.68 -4.94
C PRO A 120 10.11 4.96 -3.99
N ARG A 121 9.64 4.35 -2.90
CA ARG A 121 10.52 3.58 -1.99
C ARG A 121 11.21 2.42 -2.72
N ILE A 122 10.50 1.66 -3.53
CA ILE A 122 11.08 0.56 -4.34
C ILE A 122 12.11 1.11 -5.34
N GLN A 123 11.82 2.24 -5.99
CA GLN A 123 12.75 2.86 -6.94
C GLN A 123 14.02 3.36 -6.25
N GLU A 124 13.89 4.00 -5.10
CA GLU A 124 15.01 4.47 -4.27
C GLU A 124 15.90 3.31 -3.80
N MET A 125 15.32 2.16 -3.45
CA MET A 125 16.09 0.95 -3.13
C MET A 125 16.98 0.54 -4.30
N ILE A 126 16.46 0.53 -5.53
CA ILE A 126 17.23 0.22 -6.74
C ILE A 126 18.34 1.24 -6.97
N GLU A 127 18.05 2.54 -6.84
CA GLU A 127 19.05 3.61 -6.99
C GLU A 127 20.22 3.44 -6.00
N ILE A 128 19.92 3.06 -4.75
CA ILE A 128 20.96 2.80 -3.75
C ILE A 128 21.75 1.53 -4.11
N LEU A 129 21.09 0.45 -4.54
CA LEU A 129 21.75 -0.78 -4.98
C LEU A 129 22.69 -0.55 -6.17
N GLU A 130 22.36 0.35 -7.09
CA GLU A 130 23.26 0.78 -8.18
C GLU A 130 24.54 1.43 -7.65
N ILE A 131 24.45 2.23 -6.58
CA ILE A 131 25.63 2.79 -5.93
C ILE A 131 26.49 1.68 -5.33
N TYR A 132 25.91 0.72 -4.59
CA TYR A 132 26.65 -0.44 -4.06
C TYR A 132 27.32 -1.26 -5.17
N LYS A 133 26.65 -1.43 -6.31
CA LYS A 133 27.24 -2.08 -7.49
C LYS A 133 28.45 -1.31 -8.02
N SER A 134 28.35 0.02 -8.15
CA SER A 134 29.47 0.88 -8.59
C SER A 134 30.69 0.82 -7.66
N LYS A 135 30.47 0.44 -6.39
CA LYS A 135 31.52 0.25 -5.38
C LYS A 135 32.04 -1.19 -5.29
N ASN A 136 31.60 -2.09 -6.17
CA ASN A 136 31.92 -3.52 -6.16
C ASN A 136 31.49 -4.26 -4.88
N LEU A 137 30.44 -3.77 -4.20
CA LEU A 137 29.86 -4.39 -3.00
C LEU A 137 28.65 -5.28 -3.32
N LEU A 138 28.09 -5.14 -4.52
CA LEU A 138 26.96 -5.93 -5.05
C LEU A 138 27.37 -6.51 -6.40
N THR A 139 26.95 -7.74 -6.71
CA THR A 139 27.21 -8.34 -8.03
C THR A 139 26.25 -7.81 -9.09
N GLU A 140 26.65 -7.93 -10.37
CA GLU A 140 25.78 -7.58 -11.50
C GLU A 140 24.52 -8.46 -11.54
N ALA A 141 24.66 -9.74 -11.22
CA ALA A 141 23.56 -10.70 -11.20
C ALA A 141 22.52 -10.35 -10.12
N GLU A 142 22.95 -9.99 -8.91
CA GLU A 142 22.04 -9.56 -7.84
C GLU A 142 21.29 -8.28 -8.21
N LEU A 143 22.00 -7.28 -8.77
CA LEU A 143 21.36 -6.03 -9.20
C LEU A 143 20.32 -6.27 -10.29
N ASN A 144 20.64 -7.09 -11.30
CA ASN A 144 19.71 -7.38 -12.39
C ASN A 144 18.48 -8.15 -11.89
N LYS A 145 18.66 -9.14 -11.00
CA LYS A 145 17.54 -9.84 -10.36
C LYS A 145 16.64 -8.87 -9.57
N ALA A 146 17.23 -7.94 -8.82
CA ALA A 146 16.48 -6.94 -8.07
C ALA A 146 15.71 -5.99 -8.99
N LYS A 147 16.34 -5.49 -10.06
CA LYS A 147 15.70 -4.63 -11.08
C LYS A 147 14.54 -5.32 -11.77
N GLU A 148 14.72 -6.56 -12.22
CA GLU A 148 13.66 -7.36 -12.85
C GLU A 148 12.46 -7.52 -11.92
N SER A 149 12.73 -7.83 -10.64
CA SER A 149 11.70 -8.01 -9.62
C SER A 149 10.98 -6.69 -9.32
N ALA A 150 11.71 -5.60 -9.11
CA ALA A 150 11.14 -4.27 -8.88
C ALA A 150 10.30 -3.77 -10.06
N ASN A 151 10.77 -3.96 -11.29
CA ASN A 151 10.01 -3.60 -12.50
C ASN A 151 8.72 -4.43 -12.61
N TYR A 152 8.81 -5.75 -12.38
CA TYR A 152 7.63 -6.61 -12.39
C TYR A 152 6.58 -6.17 -11.36
N ILE A 153 7.00 -5.84 -10.14
CA ILE A 153 6.14 -5.31 -9.08
C ILE A 153 5.47 -4.01 -9.54
N ILE A 154 6.28 -3.03 -9.97
CA ILE A 154 5.81 -1.69 -10.34
C ILE A 154 4.86 -1.72 -11.55
N ASP A 155 5.13 -2.56 -12.54
CA ASP A 155 4.32 -2.68 -13.75
C ASP A 155 2.97 -3.35 -13.47
N ASN A 156 2.88 -4.17 -12.42
CA ASN A 156 1.66 -4.83 -11.96
C ASN A 156 1.06 -4.20 -10.70
N LEU A 157 1.54 -3.01 -10.29
CA LEU A 157 1.09 -2.32 -9.09
C LEU A 157 -0.24 -1.57 -9.32
N ILE A 158 -1.27 -2.01 -8.60
CA ILE A 158 -2.60 -1.42 -8.53
C ILE A 158 -2.66 -0.48 -7.33
N ASP A 159 -3.20 0.72 -7.57
CA ASP A 159 -3.44 1.75 -6.58
C ASP A 159 -4.95 1.79 -6.31
N ILE A 160 -5.39 1.22 -5.19
CA ILE A 160 -6.82 1.10 -4.91
C ILE A 160 -7.48 2.46 -4.63
N ALA A 161 -6.71 3.48 -4.22
CA ALA A 161 -7.24 4.83 -4.10
C ALA A 161 -7.61 5.44 -5.47
N ASP A 162 -7.17 4.88 -6.61
CA ASP A 162 -7.56 5.37 -7.95
C ASP A 162 -9.09 5.32 -8.19
N PHE A 163 -9.82 4.42 -7.51
CA PHE A 163 -11.30 4.39 -7.55
C PHE A 163 -11.92 5.67 -6.97
N TYR A 164 -11.22 6.35 -6.05
CA TYR A 164 -11.70 7.52 -5.33
C TYR A 164 -10.92 8.81 -5.67
N LYS A 165 -9.86 8.75 -6.46
CA LYS A 165 -9.02 9.92 -6.79
C LYS A 165 -9.67 10.87 -7.80
N THR A 166 -9.64 12.17 -7.49
CA THR A 166 -9.98 13.26 -8.43
C THR A 166 -8.80 13.57 -9.35
N LYS A 167 -9.00 14.45 -10.34
CA LYS A 167 -7.94 14.91 -11.26
C LYS A 167 -6.85 15.74 -10.58
N ASN A 168 -7.21 16.53 -9.56
CA ASN A 168 -6.30 17.41 -8.84
C ASN A 168 -6.52 17.26 -7.34
N SER A 169 -5.46 17.01 -6.58
CA SER A 169 -5.51 16.93 -5.11
C SER A 169 -5.98 18.24 -4.47
N ARG A 170 -5.84 19.38 -5.16
CA ARG A 170 -6.25 20.72 -4.71
C ARG A 170 -7.72 21.05 -4.98
N ASP A 171 -8.34 20.37 -5.95
CA ASP A 171 -9.75 20.53 -6.29
C ASP A 171 -10.43 19.17 -6.21
N ILE A 172 -11.03 18.90 -5.05
CA ILE A 172 -11.90 17.74 -4.90
C ILE A 172 -13.14 17.98 -5.76
N ASP A 173 -13.13 17.47 -6.98
CA ASP A 173 -14.26 17.43 -7.88
C ASP A 173 -14.89 16.01 -7.86
N PRO A 174 -16.01 15.82 -7.13
CA PRO A 174 -16.73 14.56 -7.06
C PRO A 174 -17.10 13.98 -8.43
N TYR A 175 -17.28 14.81 -9.45
CA TYR A 175 -17.66 14.38 -10.80
C TYR A 175 -16.52 13.71 -11.57
N ASN A 176 -15.28 13.78 -11.05
CA ASN A 176 -14.11 13.15 -11.67
C ASN A 176 -13.61 11.90 -10.90
N GLN A 177 -14.33 11.47 -9.86
CA GLN A 177 -14.10 10.22 -9.15
C GLN A 177 -14.96 9.12 -9.76
N LEU A 178 -14.45 7.89 -9.81
CA LEU A 178 -15.30 6.75 -10.16
C LEU A 178 -16.30 6.49 -9.03
N ILE A 179 -15.83 6.56 -7.79
CA ILE A 179 -16.64 6.46 -6.58
C ILE A 179 -16.43 7.72 -5.75
N SER A 180 -17.52 8.44 -5.51
CA SER A 180 -17.58 9.59 -4.61
C SER A 180 -18.54 9.28 -3.48
N ILE A 181 -18.06 9.38 -2.24
CA ILE A 181 -18.87 9.22 -1.03
C ILE A 181 -19.08 10.59 -0.39
N SER A 182 -20.34 11.04 -0.35
CA SER A 182 -20.72 12.37 0.16
C SER A 182 -20.38 12.56 1.64
N ASP A 183 -20.55 11.51 2.45
CA ASP A 183 -20.48 11.57 3.90
C ASP A 183 -19.06 11.90 4.38
N ILE A 184 -18.07 11.43 3.62
CA ILE A 184 -16.65 11.74 3.83
C ILE A 184 -16.16 12.92 2.98
N LYS A 185 -17.09 13.70 2.40
CA LYS A 185 -16.85 14.89 1.57
C LYS A 185 -15.91 14.59 0.40
N ALA A 186 -16.12 13.45 -0.27
CA ALA A 186 -15.29 12.96 -1.38
C ALA A 186 -13.79 12.81 -1.04
N LYS A 187 -13.42 12.81 0.24
CA LYS A 187 -12.07 12.44 0.71
C LYS A 187 -11.96 10.93 0.75
N TYR A 188 -10.75 10.38 0.68
CA TYR A 188 -10.56 8.95 0.49
C TYR A 188 -9.35 8.37 1.22
N SER A 189 -8.90 8.93 2.34
CA SER A 189 -7.90 8.20 3.15
C SER A 189 -8.50 6.87 3.64
N ILE A 190 -7.70 5.82 3.72
CA ILE A 190 -8.15 4.47 4.10
C ILE A 190 -8.98 4.46 5.40
N LYS A 191 -8.58 5.26 6.38
CA LYS A 191 -9.26 5.45 7.67
C LYS A 191 -10.64 6.09 7.57
N LYS A 192 -10.86 6.92 6.55
CA LYS A 192 -12.18 7.53 6.30
C LYS A 192 -13.12 6.55 5.63
N LEU A 193 -12.58 5.71 4.74
CA LEU A 193 -13.34 4.65 4.11
C LEU A 193 -13.75 3.60 5.16
N GLU A 194 -12.82 3.20 6.03
CA GLU A 194 -13.11 2.37 7.20
C GLU A 194 -14.19 2.98 8.08
N HIS A 195 -13.99 4.21 8.54
CA HIS A 195 -14.96 4.89 9.41
C HIS A 195 -16.34 4.97 8.76
N TYR A 196 -16.42 5.26 7.45
CA TYR A 196 -17.67 5.26 6.70
C TYR A 196 -18.36 3.88 6.69
N VAL A 197 -17.60 2.80 6.47
CA VAL A 197 -18.12 1.43 6.53
C VAL A 197 -18.68 1.11 7.91
N THR A 198 -17.92 1.43 8.95
CA THR A 198 -18.27 1.15 10.35
C THR A 198 -19.48 1.97 10.81
N GLU A 199 -19.51 3.28 10.59
CA GLU A 199 -20.62 4.15 11.01
C GLU A 199 -21.95 3.78 10.33
N ASN A 200 -21.90 3.33 9.08
CA ASN A 200 -23.09 2.95 8.32
C ASN A 200 -23.45 1.47 8.43
N ASN A 201 -22.70 0.69 9.22
CA ASN A 201 -22.88 -0.77 9.37
C ASN A 201 -22.96 -1.49 8.01
N ILE A 202 -22.07 -1.12 7.07
CA ILE A 202 -22.03 -1.76 5.75
C ILE A 202 -21.48 -3.17 5.90
N GLU A 203 -22.29 -4.17 5.56
CA GLU A 203 -21.89 -5.57 5.57
C GLU A 203 -20.99 -5.90 4.38
N LEU A 204 -19.69 -5.99 4.65
CA LEU A 204 -18.64 -6.42 3.71
C LEU A 204 -18.09 -7.78 4.13
N LYS A 205 -17.54 -8.54 3.17
CA LYS A 205 -16.94 -9.87 3.41
C LYS A 205 -15.78 -9.77 4.39
N HIS A 206 -14.88 -8.81 4.18
CA HIS A 206 -13.76 -8.54 5.05
C HIS A 206 -14.03 -7.30 5.91
N LYS A 207 -13.75 -7.43 7.20
CA LYS A 207 -13.82 -6.36 8.20
C LYS A 207 -12.46 -6.22 8.86
N ILE A 208 -12.18 -5.05 9.41
CA ILE A 208 -10.93 -4.75 10.10
C ILE A 208 -11.19 -4.33 11.54
N LYS A 209 -10.12 -4.21 12.33
CA LYS A 209 -10.21 -3.52 13.62
C LYS A 209 -10.31 -2.01 13.34
N PRO A 210 -11.30 -1.31 13.92
CA PRO A 210 -11.36 0.14 13.77
C PRO A 210 -10.05 0.81 14.22
N TYR A 211 -9.55 1.76 13.45
CA TYR A 211 -8.28 2.43 13.77
C TYR A 211 -8.29 3.11 15.15
N SER A 212 -9.47 3.47 15.65
CA SER A 212 -9.64 4.08 16.98
C SER A 212 -9.30 3.14 18.14
N SER A 213 -9.42 1.82 17.93
CA SER A 213 -9.13 0.79 18.95
C SER A 213 -7.69 0.28 18.95
N LEU A 214 -6.89 0.65 17.94
CA LEU A 214 -5.49 0.24 17.87
C LEU A 214 -4.60 1.07 18.80
N GLU A 215 -3.52 0.48 19.29
CA GLU A 215 -2.50 1.20 20.06
C GLU A 215 -1.73 2.16 19.13
N ILE A 216 -1.21 1.63 18.02
CA ILE A 216 -0.66 2.44 16.92
C ILE A 216 -1.80 2.77 15.95
N LYS A 217 -2.12 4.06 15.84
CA LYS A 217 -3.31 4.52 15.09
C LYS A 217 -2.97 5.07 13.72
N ASN A 218 -1.70 5.37 13.47
CA ASN A 218 -1.25 5.93 12.19
C ASN A 218 0.24 5.78 11.93
N GLY A 219 0.61 5.86 10.64
CA GLY A 219 2.00 5.79 10.20
C GLY A 219 2.94 6.84 10.81
N MET A 220 2.44 7.98 11.31
CA MET A 220 3.31 8.91 12.06
C MET A 220 3.67 8.36 13.44
N MET A 221 2.74 7.71 14.13
CA MET A 221 3.03 6.99 15.37
C MET A 221 3.98 5.83 15.10
N ALA A 222 3.74 5.03 14.06
CA ALA A 222 4.60 3.91 13.69
C ALA A 222 6.04 4.36 13.37
N LEU A 223 6.17 5.43 12.57
CA LEU A 223 7.44 6.08 12.26
C LEU A 223 8.14 6.55 13.54
N SER A 224 7.41 7.20 14.45
CA SER A 224 7.97 7.74 15.70
C SER A 224 8.52 6.63 16.60
N GLU A 225 7.75 5.57 16.83
CA GLU A 225 8.16 4.46 17.70
C GLU A 225 9.39 3.74 17.15
N THR A 226 9.41 3.48 15.83
CA THR A 226 10.57 2.88 15.17
C THR A 226 11.79 3.82 15.23
N THR A 227 11.60 5.12 15.02
CA THR A 227 12.67 6.12 15.13
C THR A 227 13.23 6.20 16.57
N LEU A 228 12.40 6.10 17.60
CA LEU A 228 12.86 6.10 19.00
C LEU A 228 13.78 4.90 19.29
N TYR A 229 13.45 3.71 18.76
CA TYR A 229 14.29 2.53 18.91
C TYR A 229 15.66 2.71 18.23
N VAL A 230 15.71 3.13 16.96
CA VAL A 230 16.99 3.29 16.23
C VAL A 230 17.86 4.46 16.73
N LEU A 231 17.27 5.34 17.55
CA LEU A 231 17.99 6.39 18.28
C LEU A 231 18.52 5.92 19.64
N GLY A 232 18.16 4.70 20.08
CA GLY A 232 18.50 4.18 21.40
C GLY A 232 17.73 4.87 22.54
N ALA A 233 16.62 5.55 22.22
CA ALA A 233 15.80 6.25 23.22
C ALA A 233 14.93 5.29 24.03
N ILE A 234 14.61 4.13 23.46
CA ILE A 234 13.92 3.02 24.14
C ILE A 234 14.79 1.76 24.10
N GLY A 235 14.70 0.93 25.13
CA GLY A 235 15.48 -0.30 25.26
C GLY A 235 14.80 -1.51 24.61
N GLN A 236 15.53 -2.63 24.46
CA GLN A 236 15.06 -3.84 23.78
C GLN A 236 13.74 -4.39 24.36
N LYS A 237 13.58 -4.37 25.68
CA LYS A 237 12.35 -4.86 26.32
C LYS A 237 11.10 -4.09 25.87
N GLU A 238 11.18 -2.76 25.89
CA GLU A 238 10.08 -1.90 25.43
C GLU A 238 9.86 -2.06 23.92
N TRP A 239 10.95 -2.19 23.16
CA TRP A 239 10.89 -2.42 21.73
C TRP A 239 10.17 -3.73 21.36
N ASP A 240 10.46 -4.83 22.06
CA ASP A 240 9.82 -6.12 21.83
C ASP A 240 8.30 -6.06 22.06
N GLU A 241 7.84 -5.25 23.02
CA GLU A 241 6.42 -4.98 23.25
C GLU A 241 5.82 -4.12 22.12
N LYS A 242 6.53 -3.07 21.68
CA LYS A 242 6.08 -2.15 20.62
C LYS A 242 5.94 -2.81 19.25
N ILE A 243 6.80 -3.76 18.91
CA ILE A 243 6.73 -4.50 17.63
C ILE A 243 5.34 -5.12 17.43
N GLN A 244 4.72 -5.67 18.49
CA GLN A 244 3.42 -6.32 18.37
C GLN A 244 2.34 -5.34 17.89
N PHE A 245 2.33 -4.12 18.43
CA PHE A 245 1.38 -3.08 18.03
C PHE A 245 1.67 -2.49 16.65
N LEU A 246 2.95 -2.44 16.25
CA LEU A 246 3.35 -2.03 14.90
C LEU A 246 2.92 -3.07 13.85
N CYS A 247 3.10 -4.36 14.14
CA CYS A 247 2.59 -5.47 13.32
C CYS A 247 1.07 -5.43 13.19
N GLU A 248 0.35 -5.23 14.30
CA GLU A 248 -1.11 -5.13 14.27
C GLU A 248 -1.59 -3.95 13.41
N TYR A 249 -0.94 -2.79 13.52
CA TYR A 249 -1.30 -1.61 12.72
C TYR A 249 -1.06 -1.82 11.23
N CYS A 250 0.13 -2.30 10.86
CA CYS A 250 0.50 -2.49 9.45
C CYS A 250 -0.38 -3.58 8.79
N GLU A 251 -0.65 -4.69 9.48
CA GLU A 251 -1.59 -5.72 9.01
C GLU A 251 -3.00 -5.17 8.83
N ASN A 252 -3.44 -4.29 9.74
CA ASN A 252 -4.75 -3.66 9.65
C ASN A 252 -4.85 -2.69 8.46
N ASP A 253 -3.78 -1.96 8.11
CA ASP A 253 -3.71 -1.15 6.88
C ASP A 253 -3.85 -2.05 5.63
N VAL A 254 -3.22 -3.23 5.61
CA VAL A 254 -3.36 -4.20 4.51
C VAL A 254 -4.76 -4.79 4.41
N MET A 255 -5.32 -5.25 5.53
CA MET A 255 -6.71 -5.73 5.61
C MET A 255 -7.71 -4.66 5.20
N ALA A 256 -7.42 -3.39 5.49
CA ALA A 256 -8.28 -2.29 5.12
C ALA A 256 -8.31 -2.08 3.61
N MET A 257 -7.25 -2.40 2.87
CA MET A 257 -7.27 -2.38 1.40
C MET A 257 -8.22 -3.45 0.84
N ILE A 258 -8.22 -4.64 1.43
CA ILE A 258 -9.13 -5.72 1.05
C ILE A 258 -10.58 -5.31 1.33
N MET A 259 -10.86 -4.75 2.50
CA MET A 259 -12.18 -4.18 2.83
C MET A 259 -12.57 -3.05 1.87
N VAL A 260 -11.63 -2.18 1.46
CA VAL A 260 -11.89 -1.13 0.47
C VAL A 260 -12.24 -1.74 -0.89
N LYS A 261 -11.61 -2.84 -1.30
CA LYS A 261 -12.00 -3.59 -2.52
C LYS A 261 -13.42 -4.13 -2.39
N ASP A 262 -13.79 -4.68 -1.24
CA ASP A 262 -15.16 -5.15 -1.00
C ASP A 262 -16.17 -3.98 -1.07
N LEU A 263 -15.80 -2.81 -0.54
CA LEU A 263 -16.62 -1.60 -0.63
C LEU A 263 -16.79 -1.13 -2.07
N VAL A 264 -15.73 -1.16 -2.88
CA VAL A 264 -15.80 -0.86 -4.32
C VAL A 264 -16.79 -1.80 -5.00
N GLN A 265 -16.67 -3.12 -4.77
CA GLN A 265 -17.60 -4.11 -5.34
C GLN A 265 -19.04 -3.87 -4.88
N TYR A 266 -19.25 -3.60 -3.59
CA TYR A 266 -20.56 -3.30 -3.01
C TYR A 266 -21.25 -2.12 -3.73
N ILE A 267 -20.52 -1.00 -3.89
CA ILE A 267 -21.04 0.21 -4.54
C ILE A 267 -21.30 -0.04 -6.03
N LEU A 268 -20.37 -0.70 -6.74
CA LEU A 268 -20.53 -0.97 -8.17
C LEU A 268 -21.66 -1.95 -8.45
N ASN A 269 -21.85 -2.97 -7.62
CA ASN A 269 -22.95 -3.93 -7.78
C ASN A 269 -24.31 -3.28 -7.53
N LYS A 270 -24.44 -2.47 -6.47
CA LYS A 270 -25.67 -1.68 -6.23
C LYS A 270 -25.98 -0.75 -7.40
N SER A 271 -24.98 -0.04 -7.91
CA SER A 271 -25.20 0.88 -9.03
C SER A 271 -25.62 0.17 -10.32
N ARG A 272 -25.10 -1.04 -10.58
CA ARG A 272 -25.49 -1.89 -11.71
C ARG A 272 -26.90 -2.47 -11.57
N SER A 273 -27.30 -2.92 -10.37
CA SER A 273 -28.61 -3.54 -10.15
C SER A 273 -29.78 -2.55 -10.21
N GLU A 274 -29.56 -1.29 -9.87
CA GLU A 274 -30.62 -0.28 -9.75
C GLU A 274 -30.81 0.60 -11.00
N ASN A 275 -30.21 0.24 -12.16
CA ASN A 275 -30.12 1.15 -13.32
C ASN A 275 -29.53 2.53 -12.95
N TYR A 276 -28.61 2.53 -11.96
CA TYR A 276 -28.07 3.71 -11.28
C TYR A 276 -26.92 4.36 -12.06
N TYR A 277 -26.92 4.27 -13.40
CA TYR A 277 -25.99 5.06 -14.23
C TYR A 277 -26.44 6.52 -14.40
N HIS A 278 -27.55 6.91 -13.76
CA HIS A 278 -27.96 8.30 -13.66
C HIS A 278 -27.74 8.88 -12.27
N LYS A 279 -26.58 9.55 -12.15
CA LYS A 279 -26.32 10.65 -11.21
C LYS A 279 -26.39 10.25 -9.72
N LEU A 280 -25.22 10.07 -9.11
CA LEU A 280 -24.96 10.53 -7.74
C LEU A 280 -25.11 12.06 -7.67
N LYS A 281 -26.35 12.53 -7.87
CA LYS A 281 -26.83 13.89 -7.65
C LYS A 281 -27.26 13.94 -6.19
N ASP A 282 -26.39 14.46 -5.34
CA ASP A 282 -26.78 15.38 -4.27
C ASP A 282 -25.53 15.98 -3.60
N TYR A 283 -24.63 16.55 -4.41
CA TYR A 283 -23.77 17.61 -3.89
C TYR A 283 -24.56 18.92 -4.00
N LYS A 284 -25.45 19.20 -3.03
CA LYS A 284 -26.01 20.54 -2.88
C LYS A 284 -24.88 21.47 -2.47
N ARG A 285 -24.33 22.19 -3.45
CA ARG A 285 -23.44 23.33 -3.26
C ARG A 285 -24.21 24.36 -2.44
N LYS A 286 -24.04 24.38 -1.12
CA LYS A 286 -24.31 25.59 -0.34
C LYS A 286 -23.24 26.58 -0.76
N ILE A 287 -23.60 27.44 -1.72
CA ILE A 287 -22.89 28.68 -2.02
C ILE A 287 -23.00 29.56 -0.78
#